data_AF-A0A392T600-F1
#
_entry.id   AF-A0A392T600-F1
#
_cell.length_a   1.000
_cell.length_b   1.000
_cell.length_c   1.000
_cell.angle_alpha   90.00
_cell.angle_beta   90.00
_cell.angle_gamma   90.00
#
_symmetry.space_group_name_H-M   'P 1'
#
loop_
_entity.id
_entity.type
_entity.pdbx_description
1 polymer ?
#
loop_
_entity_poly.entity_id
_entity_poly.type
_entity_poly.pdbx_seq_one_letter_code
_entity_poly.pdbx_strand_id
1 'polypeptide(L)' 'MQKNLDWVHFIAYDYDLPKVENIMGFHAALYGLSGWDNTDSGIKEWRKRGFSSKKLVIGLPYHGYAWTLAKR' A
#
# COMPACT_ATOMS: atom_id res chain seq x y z
N MET A 1 20.16 0.10 7.15
CA MET A 1 19.30 0.74 6.12
C MET A 1 19.13 2.24 6.37
N GLN A 2 18.45 2.69 7.42
CA GLN A 2 18.14 4.11 7.65
C GLN A 2 19.35 5.08 7.73
N LYS A 3 20.51 4.62 8.21
CA LYS A 3 21.73 5.43 8.34
C LYS A 3 22.31 5.85 6.97
N ASN A 4 22.02 5.10 5.91
CA ASN A 4 22.65 5.27 4.60
C ASN A 4 21.67 5.79 3.54
N LEU A 5 20.43 6.07 3.91
CA LEU A 5 19.38 6.57 3.01
C LEU A 5 18.86 7.90 3.53
N ASP A 6 18.72 8.89 2.65
CA ASP A 6 18.09 10.16 2.99
C ASP A 6 16.59 9.97 3.26
N TRP A 7 15.93 9.25 2.36
CA TRP A 7 14.53 8.88 2.43
C TRP A 7 14.28 7.57 1.66
N VAL A 8 13.11 6.98 1.88
CA VAL A 8 12.61 5.82 1.15
C VAL A 8 11.23 6.15 0.59
N HIS A 9 11.03 5.79 -0.68
CA HIS A 9 9.71 5.81 -1.30
C HIS A 9 8.93 4.57 -0.88
N PHE A 10 7.89 4.77 -0.10
CA PHE A 10 6.99 3.71 0.32
C PHE A 10 5.91 3.54 -0.76
N ILE A 11 5.91 2.38 -1.41
CA ILE A 11 4.93 2.03 -2.44
C ILE A 11 3.59 1.78 -1.75
N ALA A 12 2.73 2.81 -1.74
CA ALA A 12 1.42 2.80 -1.09
C ALA A 12 0.28 2.52 -2.09
N TYR A 13 0.55 1.66 -3.05
CA TYR A 13 -0.37 1.34 -4.14
C TYR A 13 -0.09 -0.07 -4.66
N ASP A 14 -0.99 -0.55 -5.52
CA ASP A 14 -0.99 -1.90 -6.10
C ASP A 14 -1.21 -3.03 -5.07
N TYR A 15 -1.94 -2.74 -3.97
CA TYR A 15 -2.33 -3.75 -2.98
C TYR A 15 -3.25 -4.83 -3.55
N ASP A 16 -4.32 -4.40 -4.22
CA ASP A 16 -5.28 -5.28 -4.89
C ASP A 16 -5.25 -5.00 -6.39
N LEU A 17 -4.94 -6.03 -7.18
CA LEU A 17 -4.81 -5.93 -8.64
C LEU A 17 -5.79 -6.86 -9.35
N PRO A 18 -6.56 -6.41 -10.35
CA PRO A 18 -7.49 -7.27 -11.09
C PRO A 18 -6.84 -8.45 -11.83
N LYS A 19 -5.51 -8.40 -12.05
CA LYS A 19 -4.75 -9.49 -12.69
C LYS A 19 -4.33 -10.59 -11.70
N VAL A 20 -4.44 -10.32 -10.41
CA VAL A 20 -3.99 -11.21 -9.33
C VAL A 20 -5.20 -11.67 -8.51
N GLU A 21 -6.06 -10.72 -8.15
CA GLU A 21 -7.21 -10.94 -7.28
C GLU A 21 -8.50 -11.15 -8.08
N ASN A 22 -9.26 -12.18 -7.68
CA ASN A 22 -10.58 -12.46 -8.23
C ASN A 22 -11.70 -11.64 -7.58
N ILE A 23 -11.41 -10.99 -6.45
CA ILE A 23 -12.34 -10.15 -5.70
C ILE A 23 -11.89 -8.69 -5.81
N MET A 24 -12.86 -7.78 -5.88
CA MET A 24 -12.57 -6.34 -5.89
C MET A 24 -11.92 -5.92 -4.57
N GLY A 25 -10.88 -5.11 -4.67
CA GLY A 25 -10.19 -4.51 -3.54
C GLY A 25 -9.73 -3.08 -3.81
N PHE A 26 -9.04 -2.50 -2.84
CA PHE A 26 -8.60 -1.11 -2.87
C PHE A 26 -7.10 -1.04 -3.13
N HIS A 27 -6.70 -0.79 -4.38
CA HIS A 27 -5.29 -0.82 -4.76
C HIS A 27 -4.39 0.17 -3.99
N ALA A 28 -4.95 1.25 -3.44
CA ALA A 28 -4.22 2.29 -2.71
C ALA A 28 -4.93 2.72 -1.42
N ALA A 29 -5.42 1.75 -0.65
CA ALA A 29 -6.06 2.00 0.63
C ALA A 29 -5.11 2.69 1.62
N LEU A 30 -5.52 3.84 2.17
CA LEU A 30 -4.83 4.44 3.31
C LEU A 30 -5.11 3.62 4.60
N TYR A 31 -6.37 3.25 4.79
CA TYR A 31 -6.86 2.39 5.88
C TYR A 31 -7.66 1.23 5.29
N GLY A 32 -7.63 0.06 5.94
CA GLY A 32 -8.35 -1.13 5.51
C GLY A 32 -8.99 -1.88 6.68
N LEU A 33 -9.97 -2.74 6.38
CA LEU A 33 -10.52 -3.69 7.34
C LEU A 33 -9.51 -4.81 7.64
N SER A 34 -9.76 -5.58 8.70
CA SER A 34 -8.94 -6.74 9.05
C SER A 34 -8.85 -7.71 7.87
N GLY A 35 -7.62 -7.97 7.40
CA GLY A 35 -7.34 -8.85 6.26
C GLY A 35 -7.11 -8.12 4.93
N TRP A 36 -7.22 -6.79 4.89
CA TRP A 36 -6.85 -6.01 3.71
C TRP A 36 -5.49 -5.33 3.91
N ASP A 37 -4.66 -5.43 2.88
CA ASP A 37 -3.44 -4.64 2.80
C ASP A 37 -3.77 -3.16 2.69
N ASN A 38 -3.07 -2.34 3.48
CA ASN A 38 -3.26 -0.90 3.51
C ASN A 38 -2.00 -0.18 3.99
N THR A 39 -1.93 1.09 3.62
CA THR A 39 -0.77 1.96 3.87
C THR A 39 -0.47 2.13 5.36
N ASP A 40 -1.49 2.34 6.19
CA ASP A 40 -1.34 2.55 7.64
C ASP A 40 -0.71 1.33 8.33
N SER A 41 -1.17 0.12 8.03
CA SER A 41 -0.57 -1.13 8.53
C SER A 41 0.91 -1.25 8.15
N GLY A 42 1.24 -0.95 6.89
CA GLY A 42 2.63 -0.98 6.40
C GLY A 42 3.53 0.04 7.10
N ILE A 43 3.07 1.29 7.25
CA ILE A 43 3.80 2.34 7.98
C ILE A 43 4.00 1.96 9.46
N LYS A 44 2.98 1.41 10.10
CA LYS A 44 3.07 0.93 11.50
C LYS A 44 4.13 -0.16 11.64
N GLU A 45 4.21 -1.09 10.70
CA GLU A 45 5.22 -2.14 10.69
C GLU A 45 6.64 -1.59 10.48
N TRP A 46 6.82 -0.63 9.56
CA TRP A 46 8.12 0.02 9.36
C TRP A 46 8.58 0.79 10.61
N ARG A 47 7.64 1.48 11.28
CA ARG A 47 7.90 2.16 12.54
C ARG A 47 8.26 1.16 13.64
N LYS A 48 7.57 0.02 13.72
CA LYS A 48 7.88 -1.08 14.67
C LYS A 48 9.28 -1.64 14.46
N ARG A 49 9.76 -1.69 13.21
CA ARG A 49 11.13 -2.08 12.84
C ARG A 49 12.17 -0.97 13.05
N GLY A 50 11.78 0.16 13.65
CA GLY A 50 12.67 1.26 14.00
C GLY A 50 12.97 2.23 12.87
N PHE A 51 12.27 2.17 11.74
CA PHE A 51 12.47 3.13 10.67
C PHE A 51 11.80 4.48 11.01
N SER A 52 12.55 5.58 10.87
CA SER A 52 12.00 6.92 11.17
C SER A 52 10.99 7.37 10.12
N SER A 53 9.81 7.79 10.58
CA SER A 53 8.77 8.38 9.73
C SER A 53 9.22 9.65 9.00
N LYS A 54 10.23 10.37 9.51
CA LYS A 54 10.79 11.55 8.83
C LYS A 54 11.52 11.23 7.52
N LYS A 55 11.83 9.95 7.30
CA LYS A 55 12.52 9.45 6.11
C LYS A 55 11.60 8.62 5.21
N LEU A 56 10.28 8.64 5.46
CA LEU A 56 9.29 7.95 4.65
C LEU A 56 8.55 8.94 3.76
N VAL A 57 8.54 8.67 2.46
CA VAL A 57 7.75 9.39 1.47
C VAL A 57 6.69 8.43 0.95
N ILE A 58 5.42 8.76 1.14
CA ILE A 58 4.28 7.94 0.68
C ILE A 58 4.07 8.17 -0.81
N GLY A 59 4.11 7.10 -1.61
CA GLY A 59 3.81 7.16 -3.03
C GLY A 59 2.32 7.34 -3.28
N LEU A 60 1.96 8.28 -4.15
CA LEU A 60 0.57 8.52 -4.55
C LEU A 60 0.37 8.03 -6.00
N PRO A 61 -0.50 7.04 -6.25
CA PRO A 61 -0.77 6.60 -7.61
C PRO A 61 -1.62 7.63 -8.36
N TYR A 62 -1.28 7.88 -9.62
CA TYR A 62 -2.06 8.75 -10.54
C TYR A 62 -2.91 7.91 -11.50
N HIS A 63 -3.14 6.66 -11.13
CA HIS A 63 -3.95 5.68 -11.84
C HIS A 63 -4.80 4.91 -10.84
N GLY A 64 -5.76 4.15 -11.36
CA GLY A 64 -6.51 3.18 -10.59
C GLY A 64 -6.74 1.93 -11.43
N TYR A 65 -7.42 0.95 -10.84
CA TYR A 65 -7.79 -0.29 -11.50
C TYR A 65 -9.30 -0.47 -11.49
N ALA A 66 -9.78 -1.19 -12.51
CA ALA A 66 -11.18 -1.56 -12.64
C ALA A 66 -11.29 -3.08 -12.71
N TRP A 67 -12.36 -3.60 -12.11
CA TRP A 67 -12.72 -5.01 -12.17
C TRP A 67 -13.90 -5.19 -13.11
N THR A 68 -13.88 -6.27 -13.88
CA THR A 68 -15.07 -6.74 -14.61
C THR A 68 -15.83 -7.67 -13.69
N LEU A 69 -17.07 -7.33 -13.37
CA LEU A 69 -17.91 -8.20 -12.53
C LEU A 69 -18.30 -9.47 -13.30
N ALA A 70 -18.23 -10.61 -12.62
CA ALA A 70 -18.80 -11.84 -13.14
C ALA A 70 -20.30 -11.62 -13.39
N LYS A 71 -20.78 -12.06 -14.56
CA LYS A 71 -22.21 -12.02 -14.86
C LYS A 71 -22.93 -13.00 -13.93
N ARG A 72 -24.11 -12.59 -13.49
CA ARG A 72 -25.02 -13.41 -12.69
C ARG A 72 -25.60 -14.54 -13.53
#